data_AF-A0A0A0AAK6-F1
#
_entry.id   AF-A0A0A0AAK6-F1
#
_cell.length_a   1.000
_cell.length_b   1.000
_cell.length_c   1.000
_cell.angle_alpha   90.00
_cell.angle_beta   90.00
_cell.angle_gamma   90.00
#
_symmetry.space_group_name_H-M   'P 1'
#
loop_
_entity.id
_entity.type
_entity.pdbx_description
1 polymer ?
#
loop_
_entity_poly.entity_id
_entity_poly.type
_entity_poly.pdbx_seq_one_letter_code
_entity_poly.pdbx_strand_id
1 'polypeptide(L)'
;REDPPSHAQERSDDAEEIQWSDDENTTTLKAPEFPEFTAKVQEAISSLGGSVFPKLNWSAPRDAYWIAMNSSLKCKALSDIFLLFKSSDFITRDLTQPFIHCTDDSPDPSLDYELVLRKWCELIPGAEFRCFVKENKLIGISQRDYTQYYDHISKQHEEICRTIQEFFKKHIQYKFLDEDFVFDVYRDSRGKIWLIDFNPFGEVTDSLLFTWEELTSGKNLKGDQSEGEATEQDYPVFRCTNSKVTVQPSPYLSYRLPKDFVDLSTGEDVHKLIDFLKLVRS
;
A
#
# COMPACT_ATOMS: atom_id res chain seq x y z
N ARG A 1 -33.73 68.21 -5.28
CA ARG A 1 -35.02 67.52 -5.48
C ARG A 1 -35.16 67.32 -6.97
N GLU A 2 -35.52 66.10 -7.39
CA GLU A 2 -35.57 65.55 -8.75
C GLU A 2 -34.34 64.72 -9.15
N ASP A 3 -34.50 63.41 -8.97
CA ASP A 3 -33.76 62.32 -9.62
C ASP A 3 -34.12 62.24 -11.12
N PRO A 4 -33.20 61.81 -12.00
CA PRO A 4 -33.52 61.22 -13.29
C PRO A 4 -33.41 59.67 -13.26
N PRO A 5 -33.98 58.98 -14.27
CA PRO A 5 -34.57 57.65 -14.08
C PRO A 5 -33.59 56.47 -14.22
N SER A 6 -34.06 55.35 -13.67
CA SER A 6 -33.52 54.01 -13.76
C SER A 6 -33.21 53.57 -15.20
N HIS A 7 -31.96 53.19 -15.45
CA HIS A 7 -31.62 52.24 -16.50
C HIS A 7 -31.25 50.91 -15.84
N ALA A 8 -32.20 49.98 -15.85
CA ALA A 8 -31.91 48.57 -15.71
C ALA A 8 -31.15 48.15 -16.97
N GLN A 9 -29.90 47.74 -16.81
CA GLN A 9 -29.20 46.89 -17.76
C GLN A 9 -28.74 45.66 -16.98
N GLU A 10 -29.56 44.62 -17.10
CA GLU A 10 -29.19 43.24 -16.83
C GLU A 10 -27.91 42.95 -17.61
N ARG A 11 -26.78 42.79 -16.90
CA ARG A 11 -25.61 42.14 -17.46
C ARG A 11 -25.88 40.66 -17.41
N SER A 12 -26.27 40.11 -18.56
CA SER A 12 -26.15 38.68 -18.86
C SER A 12 -24.66 38.33 -18.81
N ASP A 13 -24.21 37.75 -17.69
CA ASP A 13 -22.94 37.03 -17.66
C ASP A 13 -23.21 35.67 -18.31
N ASP A 14 -23.17 35.63 -19.64
CA ASP A 14 -23.11 34.39 -20.43
C ASP A 14 -21.77 33.71 -20.14
N ALA A 15 -21.73 32.93 -19.06
CA ALA A 15 -20.69 31.94 -18.84
C ALA A 15 -20.84 30.87 -19.92
N GLU A 16 -20.05 30.97 -20.98
CA GLU A 16 -19.94 29.94 -21.99
C GLU A 16 -19.55 28.61 -21.31
N GLU A 17 -20.53 27.72 -21.14
CA GLU A 17 -20.28 26.32 -20.82
C GLU A 17 -19.40 25.76 -21.95
N ILE A 18 -18.13 25.48 -21.64
CA ILE A 18 -17.23 24.78 -22.55
C ILE A 18 -17.81 23.38 -22.74
N GLN A 19 -18.59 23.23 -23.80
CA GLN A 19 -19.13 21.96 -24.25
C GLN A 19 -17.95 21.19 -24.88
N TRP A 20 -17.39 20.23 -24.15
CA TRP A 20 -16.40 19.31 -24.68
C TRP A 20 -17.04 18.57 -25.86
N SER A 21 -16.68 18.97 -27.08
CA SER A 21 -17.14 18.28 -28.28
C SER A 21 -16.52 16.88 -28.30
N ASP A 22 -17.35 15.85 -28.15
CA ASP A 22 -16.94 14.49 -28.46
C ASP A 22 -16.52 14.46 -29.93
N ASP A 23 -15.22 14.36 -30.16
CA ASP A 23 -14.65 14.16 -31.49
C ASP A 23 -15.26 12.87 -32.08
N GLU A 24 -16.19 13.02 -33.05
CA GLU A 24 -16.91 11.94 -33.74
C GLU A 24 -15.98 10.96 -34.50
N ASN A 25 -14.66 11.20 -34.51
CA ASN A 25 -13.65 10.33 -35.10
C ASN A 25 -12.94 9.41 -34.09
N THR A 26 -13.39 9.36 -32.84
CA THR A 26 -12.97 8.31 -31.91
C THR A 26 -13.64 7.00 -32.31
N THR A 27 -12.92 6.13 -33.02
CA THR A 27 -13.27 4.72 -33.15
C THR A 27 -13.58 4.21 -31.75
N THR A 28 -14.86 3.96 -31.45
CA THR A 28 -15.29 3.41 -30.17
C THR A 28 -14.69 2.01 -30.07
N LEU A 29 -13.50 1.93 -29.47
CA LEU A 29 -12.80 0.67 -29.24
C LEU A 29 -13.72 -0.18 -28.37
N LYS A 30 -14.33 -1.19 -28.97
CA LYS A 30 -15.15 -2.14 -28.24
C LYS A 30 -14.24 -2.86 -27.25
N ALA A 31 -14.44 -2.61 -25.97
CA ALA A 31 -13.66 -3.24 -24.93
C ALA A 31 -13.77 -4.77 -25.07
N PRO A 32 -12.65 -5.52 -24.95
CA PRO A 32 -12.71 -6.97 -24.98
C PRO A 32 -13.54 -7.47 -23.80
N GLU A 33 -14.47 -8.39 -24.08
CA GLU A 33 -15.31 -9.02 -23.06
C GLU A 33 -14.76 -10.40 -22.72
N PHE A 34 -14.78 -10.73 -21.43
CA PHE A 34 -14.36 -12.04 -20.91
C PHE A 34 -15.50 -12.66 -20.09
N PRO A 35 -16.57 -13.16 -20.73
CA PRO A 35 -17.78 -13.58 -20.03
C PRO A 35 -17.54 -14.72 -19.03
N GLU A 36 -16.73 -15.71 -19.40
CA GLU A 36 -16.40 -16.85 -18.53
C GLU A 36 -15.62 -16.39 -17.29
N PHE A 37 -14.60 -15.55 -17.49
CA PHE A 37 -13.84 -14.98 -16.38
C PHE A 37 -14.71 -14.11 -15.48
N THR A 38 -15.58 -13.28 -16.07
CA THR A 38 -16.52 -12.42 -15.33
C THR A 38 -17.46 -13.25 -14.47
N ALA A 39 -18.00 -14.34 -15.00
CA ALA A 39 -18.87 -15.25 -14.25
C ALA A 39 -18.13 -15.90 -13.07
N LYS A 40 -16.90 -16.41 -13.31
CA LYS A 40 -16.06 -17.01 -12.26
C LYS A 40 -15.73 -16.03 -11.13
N VAL A 41 -15.38 -14.80 -11.48
CA VAL A 41 -15.09 -13.75 -10.49
C VAL A 41 -16.35 -13.41 -9.69
N GLN A 42 -17.50 -13.26 -10.35
CA GLN A 42 -18.74 -12.93 -9.66
C GLN A 42 -19.22 -14.05 -8.71
N GLU A 43 -19.03 -15.31 -9.10
CA GLU A 43 -19.28 -16.48 -8.24
C GLU A 43 -18.37 -16.47 -7.02
N ALA A 44 -17.07 -16.22 -7.20
CA ALA A 44 -16.10 -16.12 -6.10
C ALA A 44 -16.42 -14.96 -5.15
N ILE A 45 -16.84 -13.80 -5.67
CA ILE A 45 -17.29 -12.68 -4.83
C ILE A 45 -18.50 -13.09 -4.00
N SER A 46 -19.46 -13.80 -4.62
CA SER A 46 -20.69 -14.24 -3.95
C SER A 46 -20.40 -15.25 -2.85
N SER A 47 -19.51 -16.22 -3.08
CA SER A 47 -19.11 -17.22 -2.08
C SER A 47 -18.34 -16.61 -0.88
N LEU A 48 -17.65 -15.50 -1.10
CA LEU A 48 -16.95 -14.74 -0.05
C LEU A 48 -17.85 -13.75 0.73
N GLY A 49 -19.16 -13.75 0.47
CA GLY A 49 -20.14 -12.90 1.16
C GLY A 49 -20.44 -11.57 0.46
N GLY A 50 -20.18 -11.51 -0.85
CA GLY A 50 -20.57 -10.38 -1.72
C GLY A 50 -19.67 -9.15 -1.63
N SER A 51 -18.57 -9.22 -0.89
CA SER A 51 -17.59 -8.13 -0.79
C SER A 51 -16.21 -8.69 -0.56
N VAL A 52 -15.25 -8.26 -1.37
CA VAL A 52 -13.90 -8.80 -1.40
C VAL A 52 -12.83 -7.72 -1.36
N PHE A 53 -11.63 -8.13 -0.99
CA PHE A 53 -10.39 -7.40 -1.13
C PHE A 53 -9.53 -8.12 -2.20
N PRO A 54 -9.27 -7.49 -3.36
CA PRO A 54 -8.51 -8.11 -4.43
C PRO A 54 -7.00 -7.83 -4.29
N LYS A 55 -6.17 -8.81 -4.67
CA LYS A 55 -4.73 -8.64 -4.90
C LYS A 55 -4.25 -9.55 -6.04
N LEU A 56 -3.07 -9.25 -6.59
CA LEU A 56 -2.33 -10.19 -7.43
C LEU A 56 -1.45 -11.09 -6.57
N ASN A 57 -0.53 -11.83 -7.20
CA ASN A 57 0.42 -12.73 -6.56
C ASN A 57 1.07 -12.11 -5.31
N TRP A 58 1.49 -10.84 -5.39
CA TRP A 58 2.22 -10.17 -4.30
C TRP A 58 1.54 -8.93 -3.78
N SER A 59 1.10 -8.04 -4.67
CA SER A 59 0.66 -6.70 -4.29
C SER A 59 -0.86 -6.55 -4.29
N ALA A 60 -1.36 -5.80 -3.32
CA ALA A 60 -2.72 -5.27 -3.31
C ALA A 60 -2.72 -3.79 -3.74
N PRO A 61 -3.79 -3.29 -4.40
CA PRO A 61 -3.85 -1.96 -4.99
C PRO A 61 -4.09 -0.85 -3.95
N ARG A 62 -3.32 -0.85 -2.85
CA ARG A 62 -3.50 0.07 -1.72
C ARG A 62 -3.26 1.52 -2.09
N ASP A 63 -2.32 1.74 -2.98
CA ASP A 63 -1.99 3.02 -3.59
C ASP A 63 -3.13 3.57 -4.47
N ALA A 64 -3.99 2.72 -5.02
CA ALA A 64 -5.12 3.13 -5.85
C ALA A 64 -6.42 3.40 -5.07
N TYR A 65 -6.41 3.42 -3.74
CA TYR A 65 -7.65 3.66 -2.97
C TYR A 65 -8.34 5.00 -3.32
N TRP A 66 -7.57 5.97 -3.84
CA TRP A 66 -8.05 7.30 -4.17
C TRP A 66 -9.02 7.36 -5.36
N ILE A 67 -8.93 6.40 -6.30
CA ILE A 67 -9.81 6.38 -7.48
C ILE A 67 -11.17 5.77 -7.16
N ALA A 68 -11.27 4.97 -6.10
CA ALA A 68 -12.53 4.36 -5.69
C ALA A 68 -13.51 5.42 -5.17
N MET A 69 -14.78 5.33 -5.60
CA MET A 69 -15.82 6.31 -5.25
C MET A 69 -16.04 6.52 -3.74
N ASN A 70 -15.71 5.52 -2.93
CA ASN A 70 -15.84 5.54 -1.48
C ASN A 70 -14.49 5.52 -0.74
N SER A 71 -13.38 5.77 -1.46
CA SER A 71 -12.01 5.67 -0.93
C SER A 71 -11.72 4.34 -0.24
N SER A 72 -12.30 3.25 -0.74
CA SER A 72 -12.19 1.91 -0.16
C SER A 72 -11.65 0.90 -1.15
N LEU A 73 -10.91 -0.08 -0.65
CA LEU A 73 -10.41 -1.23 -1.42
C LEU A 73 -11.43 -2.38 -1.47
N LYS A 74 -12.67 -2.12 -1.03
CA LYS A 74 -13.78 -3.06 -1.04
C LYS A 74 -14.39 -3.15 -2.43
N CYS A 75 -14.31 -4.32 -3.05
CA CYS A 75 -14.92 -4.59 -4.35
C CYS A 75 -16.16 -5.48 -4.22
N LYS A 76 -17.17 -5.21 -5.04
CA LYS A 76 -18.40 -6.02 -5.16
C LYS A 76 -18.63 -6.55 -6.58
N ALA A 77 -17.96 -5.97 -7.57
CA ALA A 77 -18.03 -6.39 -8.96
C ALA A 77 -16.64 -6.38 -9.61
N LEU A 78 -16.52 -7.06 -10.76
CA LEU A 78 -15.29 -7.07 -11.55
C LEU A 78 -14.85 -5.67 -12.01
N SER A 79 -15.80 -4.78 -12.28
CA SER A 79 -15.52 -3.38 -12.63
C SER A 79 -14.74 -2.65 -11.55
N ASP A 80 -15.05 -2.89 -10.27
CA ASP A 80 -14.37 -2.27 -9.13
C ASP A 80 -12.91 -2.74 -9.06
N ILE A 81 -12.70 -4.04 -9.30
CA ILE A 81 -11.36 -4.66 -9.32
C ILE A 81 -10.55 -4.06 -10.46
N PHE A 82 -11.11 -3.99 -11.66
CA PHE A 82 -10.43 -3.39 -12.81
C PHE A 82 -10.08 -1.93 -12.60
N LEU A 83 -10.97 -1.15 -11.99
CA LEU A 83 -10.69 0.25 -11.67
C LEU A 83 -9.47 0.36 -10.76
N LEU A 84 -9.45 -0.38 -9.64
CA LEU A 84 -8.34 -0.34 -8.70
C LEU A 84 -7.03 -0.86 -9.32
N PHE A 85 -7.09 -1.96 -10.07
CA PHE A 85 -5.89 -2.59 -10.63
C PHE A 85 -5.27 -1.74 -11.73
N LYS A 86 -6.08 -1.12 -12.59
CA LYS A 86 -5.59 -0.22 -13.66
C LYS A 86 -5.03 1.08 -13.13
N SER A 87 -5.39 1.49 -11.91
CA SER A 87 -4.92 2.73 -11.29
C SER A 87 -3.84 2.52 -10.22
N SER A 88 -3.32 1.29 -10.07
CA SER A 88 -2.30 0.96 -9.08
C SER A 88 -0.93 0.77 -9.72
N ASP A 89 0.04 1.53 -9.23
CA ASP A 89 1.46 1.35 -9.55
C ASP A 89 1.99 0.05 -8.94
N PHE A 90 1.50 -0.35 -7.77
CA PHE A 90 1.88 -1.64 -7.18
C PHE A 90 1.46 -2.83 -8.06
N ILE A 91 0.24 -2.81 -8.59
CA ILE A 91 -0.24 -3.83 -9.53
C ILE A 91 0.52 -3.76 -10.85
N THR A 92 0.81 -2.55 -11.35
CA THR A 92 1.61 -2.36 -12.57
C THR A 92 3.01 -2.95 -12.41
N ARG A 93 3.65 -2.77 -11.25
CA ARG A 93 4.97 -3.33 -10.97
C ARG A 93 4.94 -4.86 -10.93
N ASP A 94 3.95 -5.48 -10.29
CA ASP A 94 3.76 -6.93 -10.31
C ASP A 94 3.67 -7.48 -11.75
N LEU A 95 2.98 -6.76 -12.65
CA LEU A 95 2.74 -7.18 -14.04
C LEU A 95 3.93 -6.94 -15.00
N THR A 96 4.80 -5.98 -14.69
CA THR A 96 5.82 -5.50 -15.66
C THR A 96 7.24 -5.71 -15.19
N GLN A 97 7.49 -5.69 -13.89
CA GLN A 97 8.82 -5.71 -13.29
C GLN A 97 8.87 -6.56 -11.99
N PRO A 98 8.32 -7.79 -11.95
CA PRO A 98 8.28 -8.59 -10.73
C PRO A 98 9.67 -9.02 -10.23
N PHE A 99 10.64 -9.20 -11.15
CA PHE A 99 11.97 -9.73 -10.85
C PHE A 99 13.10 -8.70 -11.01
N ILE A 100 12.78 -7.39 -11.08
CA ILE A 100 13.76 -6.34 -11.37
C ILE A 100 14.94 -6.27 -10.37
N HIS A 101 14.74 -6.78 -9.15
CA HIS A 101 15.76 -6.83 -8.11
C HIS A 101 16.37 -8.23 -7.89
N CYS A 102 15.94 -9.24 -8.65
CA CYS A 102 16.52 -10.58 -8.64
C CYS A 102 17.84 -10.58 -9.43
N THR A 103 18.83 -11.33 -8.96
CA THR A 103 20.17 -11.40 -9.58
C THR A 103 20.63 -12.82 -9.89
N ASP A 104 19.82 -13.79 -9.52
CA ASP A 104 20.09 -15.23 -9.50
C ASP A 104 19.60 -15.94 -10.76
N ASP A 105 18.44 -15.55 -11.30
CA ASP A 105 17.85 -16.19 -12.47
C ASP A 105 17.99 -15.33 -13.74
N SER A 106 18.49 -15.93 -14.84
CA SER A 106 18.41 -15.35 -16.18
C SER A 106 18.23 -16.45 -17.26
N PRO A 107 17.20 -16.37 -18.12
CA PRO A 107 16.13 -15.36 -18.14
C PRO A 107 15.13 -15.52 -16.97
N ASP A 108 14.33 -14.48 -16.74
CA ASP A 108 13.24 -14.50 -15.75
C ASP A 108 12.35 -15.75 -15.90
N PRO A 109 11.87 -16.33 -14.79
CA PRO A 109 11.01 -17.50 -14.85
C PRO A 109 9.66 -17.17 -15.48
N SER A 110 9.05 -18.18 -16.11
CA SER A 110 7.65 -18.10 -16.56
C SER A 110 6.73 -17.94 -15.36
N LEU A 111 5.87 -16.93 -15.40
CA LEU A 111 4.98 -16.56 -14.30
C LEU A 111 3.52 -16.61 -14.73
N ASP A 112 2.73 -17.36 -13.97
CA ASP A 112 1.27 -17.33 -14.07
C ASP A 112 0.71 -16.35 -13.03
N TYR A 113 -0.07 -15.38 -13.50
CA TYR A 113 -0.70 -14.39 -12.62
C TYR A 113 -1.99 -14.91 -12.02
N GLU A 114 -2.15 -14.70 -10.72
CA GLU A 114 -3.33 -15.11 -9.96
C GLU A 114 -4.11 -13.88 -9.48
N LEU A 115 -5.42 -13.87 -9.76
CA LEU A 115 -6.34 -12.95 -9.10
C LEU A 115 -6.79 -13.56 -7.76
N VAL A 116 -6.26 -13.03 -6.67
CA VAL A 116 -6.59 -13.48 -5.32
C VAL A 116 -7.71 -12.61 -4.76
N LEU A 117 -8.85 -13.23 -4.44
CA LEU A 117 -9.97 -12.58 -3.78
C LEU A 117 -10.05 -13.04 -2.33
N ARG A 118 -9.90 -12.10 -1.40
CA ARG A 118 -10.08 -12.35 0.03
C ARG A 118 -11.42 -11.79 0.48
N LYS A 119 -12.09 -12.45 1.43
CA LYS A 119 -13.28 -11.88 2.05
C LYS A 119 -12.97 -10.51 2.64
N TRP A 120 -13.82 -9.52 2.36
CA TRP A 120 -13.66 -8.18 2.93
C TRP A 120 -13.85 -8.21 4.45
N CYS A 121 -12.90 -7.60 5.16
CA CYS A 121 -12.93 -7.40 6.61
C CYS A 121 -12.52 -5.96 6.90
N GLU A 122 -13.21 -5.31 7.85
CA GLU A 122 -12.83 -3.98 8.33
C GLU A 122 -11.73 -4.13 9.39
N LEU A 123 -10.49 -4.13 8.93
CA LEU A 123 -9.32 -4.15 9.81
C LEU A 123 -9.07 -2.74 10.38
N ILE A 124 -8.80 -2.68 11.67
CA ILE A 124 -8.42 -1.44 12.35
C ILE A 124 -6.91 -1.23 12.09
N PRO A 125 -6.49 -0.13 11.44
CA PRO A 125 -5.08 0.06 11.06
C PRO A 125 -4.09 0.00 12.23
N GLY A 126 -4.48 0.49 13.42
CA GLY A 126 -3.69 0.42 14.65
C GLY A 126 -3.52 -0.97 15.25
N ALA A 127 -3.99 -2.03 14.59
CA ALA A 127 -3.83 -3.41 15.00
C ALA A 127 -3.03 -4.25 13.98
N GLU A 128 -2.45 -3.61 12.97
CA GLU A 128 -1.56 -4.24 12.00
C GLU A 128 -0.08 -4.00 12.32
N PHE A 129 0.72 -5.06 12.17
CA PHE A 129 2.15 -5.05 12.45
C PHE A 129 2.92 -5.76 11.35
N ARG A 130 4.09 -5.24 11.01
CA ARG A 130 5.06 -5.86 10.11
C ARG A 130 6.19 -6.48 10.94
N CYS A 131 6.50 -7.72 10.64
CA CYS A 131 7.46 -8.53 11.37
C CYS A 131 8.62 -8.92 10.46
N PHE A 132 9.85 -8.71 10.92
CA PHE A 132 11.08 -8.96 10.17
C PHE A 132 11.77 -10.21 10.71
N VAL A 133 12.01 -11.18 9.84
CA VAL A 133 12.65 -12.45 10.17
C VAL A 133 13.96 -12.54 9.41
N LYS A 134 15.03 -12.88 10.12
CA LYS A 134 16.36 -13.13 9.57
C LYS A 134 16.97 -14.34 10.27
N GLU A 135 17.59 -15.24 9.52
CA GLU A 135 18.17 -16.49 9.99
C GLU A 135 17.18 -17.30 10.85
N ASN A 136 15.91 -17.36 10.40
CA ASN A 136 14.80 -17.99 11.12
C ASN A 136 14.52 -17.40 12.52
N LYS A 137 14.95 -16.16 12.79
CA LYS A 137 14.68 -15.43 14.05
C LYS A 137 13.87 -14.18 13.78
N LEU A 138 12.84 -13.96 14.59
CA LEU A 138 12.09 -12.71 14.59
C LEU A 138 12.97 -11.61 15.21
N ILE A 139 13.46 -10.69 14.39
CA ILE A 139 14.41 -9.64 14.80
C ILE A 139 13.72 -8.31 15.11
N GLY A 140 12.59 -8.02 14.44
CA GLY A 140 11.92 -6.74 14.55
C GLY A 140 10.42 -6.81 14.33
N ILE A 141 9.68 -5.92 14.99
CA ILE A 141 8.24 -5.70 14.83
C ILE A 141 8.01 -4.20 14.68
N SER A 142 7.29 -3.78 13.64
CA SER A 142 6.91 -2.40 13.39
C SER A 142 5.40 -2.25 13.33
N GLN A 143 4.86 -1.19 13.91
CA GLN A 143 3.50 -0.73 13.63
C GLN A 143 3.32 -0.46 12.12
N ARG A 144 2.29 -1.04 11.50
CA ARG A 144 2.09 -0.92 10.04
C ARG A 144 1.68 0.48 9.60
N ASP A 145 0.74 1.08 10.31
CA ASP A 145 0.30 2.47 10.11
C ASP A 145 1.11 3.40 11.02
N TYR A 146 2.34 3.71 10.65
CA TYR A 146 3.22 4.58 11.45
C TYR A 146 2.83 6.07 11.41
N THR A 147 1.87 6.47 10.56
CA THR A 147 1.45 7.88 10.42
C THR A 147 0.59 8.37 11.58
N GLN A 148 0.05 7.45 12.38
CA GLN A 148 -0.86 7.74 13.48
C GLN A 148 -0.34 7.19 14.81
N TYR A 149 -0.66 7.92 15.88
CA TYR A 149 -0.43 7.48 17.24
C TYR A 149 -1.63 6.69 17.76
N TYR A 150 -1.39 5.47 18.25
CA TYR A 150 -2.42 4.64 18.88
C TYR A 150 -2.03 4.33 20.33
N ASP A 151 -2.77 4.93 21.26
CA ASP A 151 -2.54 4.81 22.71
C ASP A 151 -2.52 3.35 23.21
N HIS A 152 -3.34 2.47 22.61
CA HIS A 152 -3.37 1.06 22.98
C HIS A 152 -2.09 0.31 22.60
N ILE A 153 -1.38 0.71 21.53
CA ILE A 153 -0.13 0.07 21.12
C ILE A 153 0.95 0.35 22.17
N SER A 154 1.08 1.60 22.62
CA SER A 154 2.04 1.96 23.67
C SER A 154 1.73 1.27 25.00
N LYS A 155 0.44 1.16 25.36
CA LYS A 155 0.01 0.51 26.62
C LYS A 155 0.12 -1.00 26.62
N GLN A 156 -0.05 -1.65 25.46
CA GLN A 156 -0.05 -3.11 25.32
C GLN A 156 1.21 -3.63 24.63
N HIS A 157 2.26 -2.81 24.53
CA HIS A 157 3.50 -3.10 23.83
C HIS A 157 4.05 -4.51 24.11
N GLU A 158 4.23 -4.85 25.38
CA GLU A 158 4.82 -6.14 25.79
C GLU A 158 3.93 -7.32 25.38
N GLU A 159 2.61 -7.18 25.55
CA GLU A 159 1.64 -8.21 25.22
C GLU A 159 1.51 -8.43 23.70
N ILE A 160 1.57 -7.34 22.91
CA ILE A 160 1.59 -7.42 21.45
C ILE A 160 2.86 -8.15 20.99
N CYS A 161 4.02 -7.74 21.50
CA CYS A 161 5.29 -8.38 21.18
C CYS A 161 5.28 -9.88 21.51
N ARG A 162 4.85 -10.23 22.73
CA ARG A 162 4.74 -11.62 23.20
C ARG A 162 3.82 -12.46 22.31
N THR A 163 2.61 -11.97 22.03
CA THR A 163 1.62 -12.74 21.23
C THR A 163 2.05 -12.95 19.79
N ILE A 164 2.71 -11.96 19.16
CA ILE A 164 3.29 -12.10 17.82
C ILE A 164 4.46 -13.10 17.84
N GLN A 165 5.34 -13.03 18.83
CA GLN A 165 6.47 -13.96 18.96
C GLN A 165 6.01 -15.40 19.17
N GLU A 166 5.00 -15.62 20.02
CA GLU A 166 4.38 -16.94 20.22
C GLU A 166 3.73 -17.47 18.93
N PHE A 167 3.03 -16.60 18.19
CA PHE A 167 2.47 -16.95 16.90
C PHE A 167 3.56 -17.36 15.90
N PHE A 168 4.63 -16.59 15.79
CA PHE A 168 5.78 -16.89 14.94
C PHE A 168 6.41 -18.25 15.28
N LYS A 169 6.82 -18.44 16.55
CA LYS A 169 7.46 -19.69 17.04
C LYS A 169 6.56 -20.91 16.78
N LYS A 170 5.24 -20.77 16.93
CA LYS A 170 4.30 -21.88 16.79
C LYS A 170 3.92 -22.18 15.35
N HIS A 171 3.72 -21.17 14.51
CA HIS A 171 3.06 -21.33 13.21
C HIS A 171 3.97 -21.11 12.01
N ILE A 172 5.08 -20.38 12.14
CA ILE A 172 5.89 -19.94 10.99
C ILE A 172 7.33 -20.43 11.09
N GLN A 173 7.97 -20.29 12.26
CA GLN A 173 9.38 -20.59 12.45
C GLN A 173 9.70 -22.04 12.04
N TYR A 174 10.71 -22.21 11.17
CA TYR A 174 11.12 -23.51 10.61
C TYR A 174 10.03 -24.26 9.81
N LYS A 175 8.96 -23.57 9.41
CA LYS A 175 7.87 -24.12 8.56
C LYS A 175 7.73 -23.38 7.23
N PHE A 176 8.22 -22.14 7.17
CA PHE A 176 8.37 -21.40 5.93
C PHE A 176 9.65 -21.83 5.21
N LEU A 177 9.69 -21.70 3.88
CA LEU A 177 10.80 -22.22 3.05
C LEU A 177 12.07 -21.41 3.24
N ASP A 178 11.95 -20.09 3.32
CA ASP A 178 13.08 -19.17 3.46
C ASP A 178 13.39 -18.89 4.93
N GLU A 179 14.66 -18.59 5.21
CA GLU A 179 15.10 -18.19 6.56
C GLU A 179 14.96 -16.69 6.80
N ASP A 180 14.92 -15.90 5.72
CA ASP A 180 14.88 -14.45 5.71
C ASP A 180 13.61 -13.99 4.98
N PHE A 181 12.67 -13.40 5.71
CA PHE A 181 11.41 -12.93 5.13
C PHE A 181 10.76 -11.87 6.01
N VAL A 182 9.75 -11.20 5.47
CA VAL A 182 8.90 -10.28 6.19
C VAL A 182 7.48 -10.83 6.19
N PHE A 183 6.78 -10.74 7.31
CA PHE A 183 5.37 -11.10 7.36
C PHE A 183 4.53 -10.04 8.07
N ASP A 184 3.33 -9.80 7.56
CA ASP A 184 2.38 -8.85 8.11
C ASP A 184 1.33 -9.61 8.93
N VAL A 185 0.97 -9.08 10.09
CA VAL A 185 -0.05 -9.66 10.96
C VAL A 185 -1.06 -8.63 11.43
N TYR A 186 -2.27 -9.10 11.71
CA TYR A 186 -3.33 -8.35 12.37
C TYR A 186 -3.66 -8.98 13.72
N ARG A 187 -3.72 -8.18 14.78
CA ARG A 187 -4.14 -8.62 16.12
C ARG A 187 -5.57 -8.17 16.40
N ASP A 188 -6.51 -9.11 16.50
CA ASP A 188 -7.89 -8.76 16.82
C ASP A 188 -8.07 -8.31 18.28
N SER A 189 -9.26 -7.80 18.60
CA SER A 189 -9.62 -7.33 19.93
C SER A 189 -9.58 -8.40 21.03
N ARG A 190 -9.54 -9.69 20.65
CA ARG A 190 -9.42 -10.84 21.56
C ARG A 190 -7.97 -11.30 21.73
N GLY A 191 -7.01 -10.60 21.10
CA GLY A 191 -5.59 -10.92 21.13
C GLY A 191 -5.18 -12.04 20.17
N LYS A 192 -6.08 -12.51 19.29
CA LYS A 192 -5.72 -13.53 18.30
C LYS A 192 -4.97 -12.86 17.13
N ILE A 193 -3.87 -13.50 16.73
CA ILE A 193 -3.05 -13.10 15.61
C ILE A 193 -3.56 -13.75 14.32
N TRP A 194 -3.67 -12.95 13.28
CA TRP A 194 -4.03 -13.33 11.93
C TRP A 194 -2.89 -12.97 10.99
N LEU A 195 -2.37 -13.95 10.25
CA LEU A 195 -1.41 -13.69 9.19
C LEU A 195 -2.10 -12.96 8.03
N ILE A 196 -1.50 -11.87 7.57
CA ILE A 196 -2.01 -11.03 6.49
C ILE A 196 -1.21 -11.24 5.21
N ASP A 197 0.11 -11.20 5.25
CA ASP A 197 0.93 -11.34 4.06
C ASP A 197 2.35 -11.81 4.36
N PHE A 198 3.03 -12.33 3.34
CA PHE A 198 4.47 -12.54 3.33
C PHE A 198 5.08 -11.65 2.25
N ASN A 199 6.29 -11.13 2.50
CA ASN A 199 7.05 -10.30 1.58
C ASN A 199 8.54 -10.69 1.64
N PRO A 200 9.31 -10.46 0.55
CA PRO A 200 10.75 -10.67 0.55
C PRO A 200 11.46 -9.82 1.61
N PHE A 201 12.55 -10.34 2.15
CA PHE A 201 13.45 -9.60 3.04
C PHE A 201 14.43 -8.76 2.20
N GLY A 202 14.11 -7.49 1.98
CA GLY A 202 14.98 -6.55 1.27
C GLY A 202 14.25 -5.28 0.86
N GLU A 203 14.97 -4.37 0.20
CA GLU A 203 14.51 -3.00 -0.13
C GLU A 203 13.22 -2.92 -0.94
N VAL A 204 12.83 -4.00 -1.62
CA VAL A 204 11.53 -4.13 -2.29
C VAL A 204 10.33 -4.04 -1.34
N THR A 205 10.56 -4.32 -0.06
CA THR A 205 9.56 -4.29 1.00
C THR A 205 9.76 -3.05 1.87
N ASP A 206 8.72 -2.26 2.09
CA ASP A 206 8.79 -1.09 2.98
C ASP A 206 9.21 -1.48 4.43
N SER A 207 10.29 -0.89 4.93
CA SER A 207 10.86 -1.13 6.26
C SER A 207 10.16 -0.35 7.39
N LEU A 208 9.25 0.57 7.06
CA LEU A 208 8.43 1.35 7.99
C LEU A 208 9.27 2.12 9.02
N LEU A 209 9.18 1.75 10.30
CA LEU A 209 9.92 2.39 11.39
C LEU A 209 11.36 1.86 11.53
N PHE A 210 11.83 1.06 10.57
CA PHE A 210 13.20 0.58 10.47
C PHE A 210 13.88 1.07 9.18
N THR A 211 15.20 0.97 9.12
CA THR A 211 15.98 1.05 7.87
C THR A 211 16.40 -0.35 7.41
N TRP A 212 16.61 -0.55 6.11
CA TRP A 212 17.14 -1.83 5.63
C TRP A 212 18.59 -2.04 6.05
N GLU A 213 19.37 -0.97 6.17
CA GLU A 213 20.74 -1.03 6.67
C GLU A 213 20.80 -1.65 8.08
N GLU A 214 19.96 -1.22 9.02
CA GLU A 214 20.01 -1.77 10.37
C GLU A 214 19.50 -3.23 10.40
N LEU A 215 18.45 -3.57 9.65
CA LEU A 215 17.90 -4.93 9.57
C LEU A 215 18.90 -5.93 8.95
N THR A 216 19.75 -5.46 8.04
CA THR A 216 20.74 -6.29 7.34
C THR A 216 22.11 -6.32 8.03
N SER A 217 22.46 -5.30 8.82
CA SER A 217 23.81 -5.09 9.41
C SER A 217 24.36 -6.24 10.28
N GLY A 218 23.51 -7.18 10.72
CA GLY A 218 23.91 -8.28 11.62
C GLY A 218 24.27 -7.82 13.03
N LYS A 219 24.14 -6.51 13.32
CA LYS A 219 24.28 -5.96 14.67
C LYS A 219 22.98 -6.16 15.42
N ASN A 220 23.08 -6.30 16.75
CA ASN A 220 21.89 -6.30 17.60
C ASN A 220 21.15 -4.97 17.41
N LEU A 221 19.91 -5.05 16.90
CA LEU A 221 19.01 -3.89 16.70
C LEU A 221 18.73 -3.13 18.02
N LYS A 222 19.10 -3.70 19.18
CA LYS A 222 18.96 -3.14 20.52
C LYS A 222 20.04 -2.11 20.91
N GLY A 223 21.10 -1.92 20.11
CA GLY A 223 22.15 -0.89 20.26
C GLY A 223 22.54 -0.43 21.68
N ASP A 224 23.67 -0.91 22.23
CA ASP A 224 24.53 -0.37 23.32
C ASP A 224 23.93 0.34 24.57
N GLN A 225 22.61 0.37 24.80
CA GLN A 225 22.00 1.10 25.94
C GLN A 225 21.60 0.23 27.13
N SER A 226 22.13 -0.99 27.24
CA SER A 226 21.95 -1.80 28.45
C SER A 226 23.15 -2.72 28.68
N GLU A 227 24.18 -2.19 29.33
CA GLU A 227 25.08 -2.99 30.16
C GLU A 227 24.26 -3.53 31.35
N GLY A 228 23.54 -4.63 31.12
CA GLY A 228 22.68 -5.22 32.12
C GLY A 228 21.92 -6.44 31.59
N GLU A 229 22.46 -7.61 31.91
CA GLU A 229 21.81 -8.94 31.88
C GLU A 229 21.67 -9.64 30.52
N ALA A 230 22.41 -10.75 30.39
CA ALA A 230 22.49 -11.66 29.26
C ALA A 230 21.20 -12.50 29.01
N THR A 231 20.05 -12.04 29.48
CA THR A 231 18.74 -12.72 29.39
C THR A 231 17.81 -12.10 28.33
N GLU A 232 18.17 -10.95 27.76
CA GLU A 232 17.33 -10.19 26.82
C GLU A 232 17.56 -10.48 25.33
N GLN A 233 18.43 -11.45 24.98
CA GLN A 233 18.83 -11.71 23.58
C GLN A 233 17.73 -12.32 22.69
N ASP A 234 16.61 -12.77 23.27
CA ASP A 234 15.60 -13.57 22.55
C ASP A 234 14.30 -12.80 22.21
N TYR A 235 14.24 -11.48 22.48
CA TYR A 235 13.07 -10.63 22.18
C TYR A 235 13.33 -9.72 20.98
N PRO A 236 12.38 -9.66 20.02
CA PRO A 236 12.50 -8.75 18.88
C PRO A 236 12.41 -7.29 19.30
N VAL A 237 13.05 -6.42 18.53
CA VAL A 237 12.90 -4.97 18.71
C VAL A 237 11.53 -4.54 18.21
N PHE A 238 10.74 -3.91 19.07
CA PHE A 238 9.42 -3.40 18.70
C PHE A 238 9.46 -1.87 18.56
N ARG A 239 8.98 -1.36 17.42
CA ARG A 239 8.88 0.09 17.15
C ARG A 239 7.44 0.48 16.84
N CYS A 240 6.99 1.54 17.51
CA CYS A 240 5.71 2.19 17.26
C CYS A 240 5.86 3.71 17.33
N THR A 241 4.86 4.43 16.83
CA THR A 241 4.83 5.89 16.86
C THR A 241 4.61 6.34 18.31
N ASN A 242 5.56 7.08 18.87
CA ASN A 242 5.59 7.42 20.31
C ASN A 242 5.00 8.80 20.65
N SER A 243 4.77 9.66 19.66
CA SER A 243 4.34 11.04 19.90
C SER A 243 2.93 11.28 19.38
N LYS A 244 2.16 12.09 20.11
CA LYS A 244 0.90 12.70 19.62
C LYS A 244 1.15 13.76 18.54
N VAL A 245 2.18 13.59 17.71
CA VAL A 245 2.41 14.49 16.58
C VAL A 245 1.18 14.40 15.68
N THR A 246 0.75 15.56 15.19
CA THR A 246 -0.38 15.73 14.27
C THR A 246 -0.32 14.74 13.12
N VAL A 247 -1.50 14.28 12.68
CA VAL A 247 -1.73 13.38 11.54
C VAL A 247 -0.70 13.65 10.44
N GLN A 248 0.15 12.65 10.16
CA GLN A 248 1.08 12.72 9.03
C GLN A 248 0.32 12.45 7.72
N PRO A 249 0.74 13.07 6.60
CA PRO A 249 0.19 12.74 5.29
C PRO A 249 0.30 11.24 5.02
N SER A 250 -0.72 10.67 4.37
CA SER A 250 -0.68 9.26 3.97
C SER A 250 0.52 9.03 3.03
N PRO A 251 1.29 7.94 3.22
CA PRO A 251 2.42 7.62 2.34
C PRO A 251 1.97 7.35 0.90
N TYR A 252 0.68 7.11 0.68
CA TYR A 252 0.11 6.84 -0.63
C TYR A 252 -0.32 8.12 -1.39
N LEU A 253 -0.11 9.32 -0.84
CA LEU A 253 -0.51 10.56 -1.50
C LEU A 253 0.26 10.84 -2.79
N SER A 254 1.54 10.45 -2.87
CA SER A 254 2.36 10.64 -4.08
C SER A 254 1.83 9.86 -5.28
N TYR A 255 1.23 8.70 -5.04
CA TYR A 255 0.61 7.84 -6.08
C TYR A 255 -0.67 8.42 -6.70
N ARG A 256 -1.10 9.59 -6.23
CA ARG A 256 -2.20 10.36 -6.85
C ARG A 256 -1.71 11.32 -7.93
N LEU A 257 -0.40 11.54 -8.01
CA LEU A 257 0.22 12.51 -8.90
C LEU A 257 0.88 11.78 -10.07
N PRO A 258 0.88 12.38 -11.27
CA PRO A 258 1.69 11.86 -12.37
C PRO A 258 3.15 11.73 -11.93
N LYS A 259 3.79 10.62 -12.32
CA LYS A 259 5.19 10.32 -11.98
C LYS A 259 6.12 11.49 -12.31
N ASP A 260 5.89 12.18 -13.43
CA ASP A 260 6.69 13.34 -13.82
C ASP A 260 6.66 14.47 -12.78
N PHE A 261 5.52 14.74 -12.16
CA PHE A 261 5.42 15.75 -11.09
C PHE A 261 6.16 15.31 -9.82
N VAL A 262 6.09 14.01 -9.50
CA VAL A 262 6.81 13.46 -8.34
C VAL A 262 8.31 13.59 -8.57
N ASP A 263 8.81 13.13 -9.71
CA ASP A 263 10.24 13.16 -10.07
C ASP A 263 10.80 14.59 -10.11
N LEU A 264 10.00 15.56 -10.59
CA LEU A 264 10.34 16.99 -10.55
C LEU A 264 10.44 17.52 -9.11
N SER A 265 9.56 17.09 -8.22
CA SER A 265 9.52 17.54 -6.83
C SER A 265 10.61 16.92 -5.96
N THR A 266 10.99 15.67 -6.24
CA THR A 266 12.05 14.94 -5.53
C THR A 266 13.43 15.23 -6.09
N GLY A 267 13.51 15.73 -7.35
CA GLY A 267 14.76 16.00 -8.03
C GLY A 267 15.48 14.74 -8.52
N GLU A 268 14.76 13.61 -8.60
CA GLU A 268 15.31 12.32 -9.02
C GLU A 268 15.63 12.28 -10.53
N ASP A 269 14.93 13.07 -11.34
CA ASP A 269 15.15 13.13 -12.79
C ASP A 269 15.30 14.58 -13.30
N VAL A 270 16.56 15.01 -13.48
CA VAL A 270 16.91 16.34 -14.00
C VAL A 270 16.46 16.52 -15.46
N HIS A 271 16.32 15.45 -16.24
CA HIS A 271 15.90 15.56 -17.64
C HIS A 271 14.44 15.96 -17.77
N LYS A 272 13.57 15.49 -16.88
CA LYS A 272 12.16 15.91 -16.83
C LYS A 272 12.01 17.40 -16.53
N LEU A 273 12.86 17.95 -15.65
CA LEU A 273 12.89 19.39 -15.37
C LEU A 273 13.31 20.19 -16.61
N ILE A 274 14.32 19.71 -17.33
CA ILE A 274 14.78 20.35 -18.56
C ILE A 274 13.66 20.33 -19.62
N ASP A 275 12.93 19.23 -19.76
CA ASP A 275 11.84 19.13 -20.74
C ASP A 275 10.63 19.98 -20.38
N PHE A 276 10.26 20.05 -19.09
CA PHE A 276 9.25 20.98 -18.60
C PHE A 276 9.61 22.45 -18.91
N LEU A 277 10.87 22.84 -18.66
CA LEU A 277 11.34 24.21 -18.94
C LEU A 277 11.37 24.55 -20.43
N LYS A 278 11.52 23.57 -21.32
CA LYS A 278 11.43 23.78 -22.78
C LYS A 278 9.99 24.02 -23.22
N LEU A 279 9.01 23.37 -22.58
CA LEU A 279 7.59 23.50 -22.90
C LEU A 279 7.04 24.90 -22.62
N VAL A 280 7.58 25.59 -21.61
CA VAL A 280 7.19 26.97 -21.25
C VAL A 280 7.82 28.03 -22.18
N ARG A 281 8.84 27.64 -22.97
CA ARG A 281 9.54 28.54 -23.90
C ARG A 281 9.00 28.51 -25.33
N SER A 282 8.04 27.61 -25.63
CA SER A 282 7.28 27.59 -26.89
C SER A 282 5.95 28.31 -26.72
#